data_AF-A0A3A4NLM6-F1
#
_entry.id   AF-A0A3A4NLM6-F1
#
_cell.length_a   1.000
_cell.length_b   1.000
_cell.length_c   1.000
_cell.angle_alpha   90.00
_cell.angle_beta   90.00
_cell.angle_gamma   90.00
#
_symmetry.space_group_name_H-M   'P 1'
#
loop_
_entity.id
_entity.type
_entity.pdbx_description
1 polymer ?
#
loop_
_entity_poly.entity_id
_entity_poly.type
_entity_poly.pdbx_seq_one_letter_code
_entity_poly.pdbx_strand_id
1 'polypeptide(L)'
;MKTAIKKHGLYHTFRMALVVGMIVSLTSNVSNGSEKVPRFNKIPTKSLHKKSKVAFGKETKSTNSGYPYPLATCVVSGAAMGTMGEAVVYVYQGREIRFCCSDCENTFLKSPDEYLQKIDQAIIQQQLPIYPVDTCPVTDNKLGEMGDPVNLVYKNRLVRLCCNGCVQELEKLPARYLEKLDKAMIAKQKTAYSFDACVVTGRKLGSMGQTIDFLVGNQLVRLCCNACVATIQKDPAKYMALIAPVGEKTESMPYTPHQKMGHDAHSTHHH
;
A
#
# COMPACT_ATOMS: atom_id res chain seq x y z
N MET A 1 70.62 -45.66 28.35
CA MET A 1 69.32 -45.72 29.06
C MET A 1 68.25 -45.48 28.00
N LYS A 2 67.68 -46.52 27.35
CA LYS A 2 66.37 -47.14 27.63
C LYS A 2 65.35 -46.07 28.09
N THR A 3 64.32 -45.71 27.33
CA THR A 3 63.22 -46.59 26.90
C THR A 3 62.49 -46.08 25.64
N ALA A 4 62.12 -47.02 24.77
CA ALA A 4 61.13 -46.90 23.70
C ALA A 4 59.70 -47.12 24.23
N ILE A 5 58.69 -47.01 23.34
CA ILE A 5 57.35 -47.66 23.27
C ILE A 5 56.30 -46.58 22.87
N LYS A 6 55.32 -46.76 21.97
CA LYS A 6 55.02 -47.67 20.85
C LYS A 6 53.74 -47.10 20.19
N LYS A 7 53.60 -47.28 18.88
CA LYS A 7 52.42 -46.92 18.05
C LYS A 7 51.14 -47.63 18.51
N HIS A 8 49.97 -47.15 18.04
CA HIS A 8 48.73 -47.84 17.57
C HIS A 8 47.60 -46.79 17.67
N GLY A 9 46.85 -46.35 16.65
CA GLY A 9 46.36 -46.99 15.45
C GLY A 9 45.03 -47.69 15.76
N LEU A 10 43.87 -47.06 15.48
CA LEU A 10 42.66 -47.80 15.11
C LEU A 10 41.55 -46.93 14.52
N TYR A 11 41.22 -47.26 13.28
CA TYR A 11 39.97 -46.96 12.59
C TYR A 11 38.83 -47.79 13.22
N HIS A 12 37.64 -47.20 13.38
CA HIS A 12 36.39 -47.95 13.58
C HIS A 12 35.26 -47.18 12.86
N THR A 13 35.03 -47.47 11.58
CA THR A 13 33.98 -48.37 11.05
C THR A 13 32.54 -48.00 11.42
N PHE A 14 31.83 -47.59 10.38
CA PHE A 14 30.39 -47.76 10.16
C PHE A 14 29.78 -48.96 10.89
N ARG A 15 28.68 -48.73 11.61
CA ARG A 15 27.64 -49.75 11.78
C ARG A 15 26.28 -49.15 11.42
N MET A 16 25.79 -49.56 10.25
CA MET A 16 24.36 -49.68 9.99
C MET A 16 23.70 -50.47 11.12
N ALA A 17 22.69 -49.89 11.75
CA ALA A 17 21.69 -50.62 12.51
C ALA A 17 20.34 -50.38 11.86
N LEU A 18 19.93 -51.36 11.07
CA LEU A 18 18.60 -51.57 10.54
C LEU A 18 17.73 -52.06 11.71
N VAL A 19 16.77 -51.26 12.17
CA VAL A 19 15.74 -51.70 13.11
C VAL A 19 14.43 -51.83 12.35
N VAL A 20 14.00 -53.08 12.31
CA VAL A 20 12.77 -53.62 11.73
C VAL A 20 11.56 -53.07 12.48
N GLY A 21 10.44 -52.98 11.76
CA GLY A 21 9.24 -52.26 12.15
C GLY A 21 8.53 -52.74 13.41
N MET A 22 7.89 -51.77 14.07
CA MET A 22 6.70 -51.96 14.88
C MET A 22 5.65 -50.96 14.40
N ILE A 23 4.72 -51.46 13.60
CA ILE A 23 3.47 -50.78 13.25
C ILE A 23 2.57 -50.93 14.47
N VAL A 24 2.48 -49.90 15.30
CA VAL A 24 1.45 -49.78 16.33
C VAL A 24 0.37 -48.85 15.78
N SER A 25 -0.75 -49.44 15.39
CA SER A 25 -1.99 -48.75 15.07
C SER A 25 -2.45 -47.94 16.28
N LEU A 26 -2.19 -46.63 16.27
CA LEU A 26 -2.84 -45.70 17.17
C LEU A 26 -4.18 -45.30 16.54
N THR A 27 -5.23 -45.90 17.10
CA THR A 27 -6.62 -45.57 16.88
C THR A 27 -6.86 -44.09 17.17
N SER A 28 -7.61 -43.48 16.27
CA SER A 28 -8.19 -42.14 16.33
C SER A 28 -8.63 -41.77 17.75
N ASN A 29 -8.09 -40.67 18.28
CA ASN A 29 -8.69 -40.01 19.42
C ASN A 29 -9.03 -38.57 19.02
N VAL A 30 -10.21 -38.45 18.41
CA VAL A 30 -10.93 -37.18 18.24
C VAL A 30 -11.46 -36.81 19.62
N SER A 31 -10.69 -36.07 20.40
CA SER A 31 -11.21 -35.41 21.59
C SER A 31 -11.77 -34.05 21.18
N ASN A 32 -13.10 -33.97 21.17
CA ASN A 32 -13.88 -32.75 21.14
C ASN A 32 -13.48 -31.85 22.32
N GLY A 33 -12.51 -30.96 22.10
CA GLY A 33 -12.23 -29.80 22.94
C GLY A 33 -13.02 -28.62 22.41
N SER A 34 -14.19 -28.37 22.99
CA SER A 34 -14.97 -27.15 22.77
C SER A 34 -14.30 -25.97 23.50
N GLU A 35 -13.13 -25.55 23.02
CA GLU A 35 -12.58 -24.26 23.44
C GLU A 35 -13.34 -23.16 22.72
N LYS A 36 -14.11 -22.45 23.55
CA LYS A 36 -14.97 -21.33 23.22
C LYS A 36 -14.23 -20.35 22.32
N VAL A 37 -14.64 -20.32 21.05
CA VAL A 37 -14.37 -19.19 20.14
C VAL A 37 -14.80 -17.92 20.89
N PRO A 38 -13.91 -16.94 21.12
CA PRO A 38 -14.32 -15.67 21.68
C PRO A 38 -15.35 -15.08 20.71
N ARG A 39 -16.58 -15.06 21.20
CA ARG A 39 -17.72 -14.36 20.62
C ARG A 39 -17.21 -13.00 20.17
N PHE A 40 -17.21 -12.76 18.85
CA PHE A 40 -17.01 -11.44 18.26
C PHE A 40 -18.02 -10.51 18.92
N ASN A 41 -17.58 -9.84 19.99
CA ASN A 41 -18.40 -8.88 20.68
C ASN A 41 -18.44 -7.67 19.76
N LYS A 42 -19.63 -7.50 19.16
CA LYS A 42 -20.16 -6.28 18.55
C LYS A 42 -19.14 -5.15 18.53
N ILE A 43 -18.51 -4.96 17.38
CA ILE A 43 -17.97 -3.65 17.00
C ILE A 43 -19.13 -2.67 17.24
N PRO A 44 -19.00 -1.67 18.12
CA PRO A 44 -20.01 -0.63 18.20
C PRO A 44 -19.97 0.11 16.87
N THR A 45 -20.88 -0.25 15.98
CA THR A 45 -21.26 0.49 14.77
C THR A 45 -22.00 1.76 15.18
N LYS A 46 -21.36 2.59 16.01
CA LYS A 46 -21.84 3.94 16.22
C LYS A 46 -21.32 4.75 15.04
N SER A 47 -22.12 4.72 13.99
CA SER A 47 -22.14 5.69 12.91
C SER A 47 -21.81 7.08 13.48
N LEU A 48 -20.58 7.53 13.23
CA LEU A 48 -20.17 8.92 13.42
C LEU A 48 -20.39 9.70 12.11
N HIS A 49 -21.41 9.36 11.33
CA HIS A 49 -22.03 10.31 10.41
C HIS A 49 -23.03 11.19 11.17
N LYS A 50 -22.56 11.87 12.23
CA LYS A 50 -23.33 12.94 12.84
C LYS A 50 -23.22 14.13 11.90
N LYS A 51 -24.33 14.42 11.20
CA LYS A 51 -24.57 15.58 10.33
C LYS A 51 -23.84 16.84 10.84
N SER A 52 -22.61 17.03 10.39
CA SER A 52 -21.96 18.33 10.43
C SER A 52 -22.32 19.02 9.13
N LYS A 53 -23.18 20.04 9.20
CA LYS A 53 -23.48 20.94 8.08
C LYS A 53 -22.21 21.74 7.79
N VAL A 54 -21.24 21.13 7.13
CA VAL A 54 -20.18 21.84 6.44
C VAL A 54 -20.68 22.00 5.00
N ALA A 55 -20.86 23.25 4.58
CA ALA A 55 -21.25 23.58 3.22
C ALA A 55 -20.11 23.16 2.27
N PHE A 56 -20.21 21.95 1.73
CA PHE A 56 -19.34 21.49 0.66
C PHE A 56 -19.79 22.16 -0.64
N GLY A 57 -18.89 22.98 -1.17
CA GLY A 57 -19.06 23.69 -2.44
C GLY A 57 -19.27 22.73 -3.62
N LYS A 58 -19.94 23.29 -4.63
CA LYS A 58 -20.35 22.69 -5.91
C LYS A 58 -19.38 21.62 -6.44
N GLU A 59 -19.90 20.42 -6.65
CA GLU A 59 -19.24 19.32 -7.36
C GLU A 59 -18.80 19.79 -8.74
N THR A 60 -17.49 19.79 -8.98
CA THR A 60 -16.89 20.05 -10.28
C THR A 60 -15.89 18.94 -10.57
N LYS A 61 -15.84 18.48 -11.83
CA LYS A 61 -14.79 17.62 -12.37
C LYS A 61 -13.42 18.30 -12.10
N SER A 62 -12.80 18.01 -10.97
CA SER A 62 -11.53 18.60 -10.54
C SER A 62 -10.53 17.51 -10.23
N THR A 63 -9.63 17.29 -11.19
CA THR A 63 -8.50 16.38 -11.13
C THR A 63 -7.38 17.02 -10.33
N ASN A 64 -7.34 16.80 -9.01
CA ASN A 64 -6.11 16.63 -8.21
C ASN A 64 -6.38 16.92 -6.74
N SER A 65 -6.94 15.94 -6.04
CA SER A 65 -7.06 16.00 -4.57
C SER A 65 -5.71 15.82 -3.84
N GLY A 66 -4.60 15.69 -4.56
CA GLY A 66 -3.27 15.34 -4.05
C GLY A 66 -3.12 13.85 -3.68
N TYR A 67 -4.23 13.15 -3.51
CA TYR A 67 -4.30 11.74 -3.10
C TYR A 67 -5.04 10.95 -4.18
N PRO A 68 -4.35 10.55 -5.27
CA PRO A 68 -5.00 9.83 -6.35
C PRO A 68 -5.49 8.46 -5.87
N TYR A 69 -6.51 7.91 -6.53
CA TYR A 69 -7.11 6.63 -6.14
C TYR A 69 -6.12 5.47 -6.33
N PRO A 70 -5.70 4.76 -5.26
CA PRO A 70 -4.53 3.87 -5.32
C PRO A 70 -4.87 2.42 -5.70
N LEU A 71 -6.15 2.07 -5.78
CA LEU A 71 -6.59 0.70 -6.05
C LEU A 71 -6.62 0.42 -7.55
N ALA A 72 -6.18 -0.77 -7.93
CA ALA A 72 -6.18 -1.25 -9.32
C ALA A 72 -7.53 -1.82 -9.77
N THR A 73 -8.53 -1.87 -8.89
CA THR A 73 -9.85 -2.47 -9.14
C THR A 73 -10.98 -1.50 -8.81
N CYS A 74 -12.13 -1.72 -9.44
CA CYS A 74 -13.36 -0.96 -9.20
C CYS A 74 -13.99 -1.45 -7.89
N VAL A 75 -14.25 -0.55 -6.95
CA VAL A 75 -14.88 -0.92 -5.67
C VAL A 75 -16.29 -1.48 -5.84
N VAL A 76 -16.97 -1.12 -6.93
CA VAL A 76 -18.37 -1.52 -7.17
C VAL A 76 -18.44 -2.90 -7.80
N SER A 77 -17.73 -3.11 -8.92
CA SER A 77 -17.79 -4.35 -9.69
C SER A 77 -16.67 -5.35 -9.39
N GLY A 78 -15.60 -4.92 -8.73
CA GLY A 78 -14.37 -5.70 -8.55
C GLY A 78 -13.50 -5.82 -9.80
N ALA A 79 -13.95 -5.35 -10.96
CA ALA A 79 -13.22 -5.43 -12.22
C ALA A 79 -11.92 -4.61 -12.17
N ALA A 80 -10.87 -5.07 -12.86
CA ALA A 80 -9.62 -4.34 -12.97
C ALA A 80 -9.81 -3.03 -13.77
N MET A 81 -9.14 -1.96 -13.32
CA MET A 81 -9.12 -0.66 -14.01
C MET A 81 -8.56 -0.83 -15.42
N GLY A 82 -9.16 -0.14 -16.41
CA GLY A 82 -8.76 -0.22 -17.81
C GLY A 82 -9.42 -1.33 -18.63
N THR A 83 -10.07 -2.33 -18.00
CA THR A 83 -10.75 -3.42 -18.72
C THR A 83 -12.02 -2.99 -19.46
N MET A 84 -12.63 -1.88 -19.03
CA MET A 84 -13.86 -1.32 -19.59
C MET A 84 -13.62 0.06 -20.24
N GLY A 85 -12.38 0.32 -20.66
CA GLY A 85 -11.95 1.62 -21.17
C GLY A 85 -11.36 2.52 -20.09
N GLU A 86 -11.31 3.83 -20.37
CA GLU A 86 -10.80 4.82 -19.42
C GLU A 86 -11.64 4.87 -18.14
N ALA A 87 -10.97 4.89 -17.00
CA ALA A 87 -11.65 4.94 -15.70
C ALA A 87 -12.44 6.24 -15.55
N VAL A 88 -13.68 6.11 -15.08
CA VAL A 88 -14.50 7.26 -14.70
C VAL A 88 -14.00 7.80 -13.36
N VAL A 89 -13.48 9.03 -13.38
CA VAL A 89 -12.97 9.71 -12.19
C VAL A 89 -14.06 10.60 -11.60
N TYR A 90 -14.42 10.33 -10.35
CA TYR A 90 -15.41 11.08 -9.59
C TYR A 90 -14.79 11.63 -8.31
N VAL A 91 -15.18 12.84 -7.88
CA VAL A 91 -14.73 13.42 -6.62
C VAL A 91 -15.92 13.49 -5.67
N TYR A 92 -15.91 12.64 -4.64
CA TYR A 92 -16.93 12.63 -3.58
C TYR A 92 -16.32 13.13 -2.28
N GLN A 93 -16.88 14.19 -1.69
CA GLN A 93 -16.40 14.76 -0.42
C GLN A 93 -14.89 15.08 -0.41
N GLY A 94 -14.36 15.56 -1.53
CA GLY A 94 -12.94 15.91 -1.68
C GLY A 94 -11.99 14.70 -1.80
N ARG A 95 -12.53 13.50 -1.94
CA ARG A 95 -11.81 12.25 -2.23
C ARG A 95 -12.02 11.86 -3.69
N GLU A 96 -10.93 11.53 -4.37
CA GLU A 96 -11.00 10.94 -5.72
C GLU A 96 -11.39 9.47 -5.64
N ILE A 97 -12.37 9.06 -6.44
CA ILE A 97 -12.84 7.69 -6.59
C ILE A 97 -12.83 7.36 -8.08
N ARG A 98 -12.45 6.13 -8.42
CA ARG A 98 -12.42 5.66 -9.81
C ARG A 98 -13.31 4.47 -10.00
N PHE A 99 -14.03 4.48 -11.13
CA PHE A 99 -14.92 3.41 -11.54
C PHE A 99 -14.51 2.91 -12.92
N CYS A 100 -14.74 1.62 -13.18
CA CYS A 100 -14.49 1.07 -14.51
C CYS A 100 -15.51 1.56 -15.57
N CYS A 101 -16.70 2.04 -15.16
CA CYS A 101 -17.73 2.57 -16.05
C CYS A 101 -18.70 3.50 -15.29
N SER A 102 -19.55 4.22 -16.05
CA SER A 102 -20.58 5.12 -15.51
C SER A 102 -21.64 4.40 -14.66
N ASP A 103 -21.94 3.14 -14.97
CA ASP A 103 -22.93 2.38 -14.20
C ASP A 103 -22.43 2.05 -12.79
N CYS A 104 -21.12 1.86 -12.64
CA CYS A 104 -20.49 1.72 -11.32
C CYS A 104 -20.57 3.04 -10.54
N GLU A 105 -20.33 4.19 -11.17
CA GLU A 105 -20.53 5.50 -10.53
C GLU A 105 -21.99 5.67 -10.06
N ASN A 106 -22.96 5.39 -10.94
CA ASN A 106 -24.38 5.46 -10.59
C ASN A 106 -24.76 4.52 -9.44
N THR A 107 -24.14 3.35 -9.37
CA THR A 107 -24.35 2.39 -8.29
C THR A 107 -23.70 2.87 -6.99
N PHE A 108 -22.53 3.48 -7.05
CA PHE A 108 -21.88 4.11 -5.91
C PHE A 108 -22.77 5.20 -5.29
N LEU A 109 -23.36 6.07 -6.11
CA LEU A 109 -24.20 7.18 -5.64
C LEU A 109 -25.49 6.72 -4.92
N LYS A 110 -25.94 5.48 -5.14
CA LYS A 110 -27.08 4.91 -4.42
C LYS A 110 -26.73 4.50 -2.98
N SER A 111 -25.47 4.11 -2.73
CA SER A 111 -25.00 3.61 -1.43
C SER A 111 -23.56 4.04 -1.12
N PRO A 112 -23.25 5.35 -1.07
CA PRO A 112 -21.87 5.82 -0.99
C PRO A 112 -21.15 5.34 0.27
N ASP A 113 -21.82 5.34 1.43
CA ASP A 113 -21.22 4.91 2.71
C ASP A 113 -20.73 3.45 2.69
N GLU A 114 -21.47 2.56 2.03
CA GLU A 114 -21.09 1.15 1.90
C GLU A 114 -19.81 0.99 1.09
N TYR A 115 -19.73 1.67 -0.06
CA TYR A 115 -18.57 1.60 -0.92
C TYR A 115 -17.37 2.34 -0.35
N LEU A 116 -17.56 3.46 0.35
CA LEU A 116 -16.49 4.16 1.05
C LEU A 116 -15.83 3.26 2.09
N GLN A 117 -16.61 2.49 2.87
CA GLN A 117 -16.06 1.50 3.81
C GLN A 117 -15.24 0.42 3.10
N LYS A 118 -15.71 -0.08 1.95
CA LYS A 118 -14.96 -1.05 1.13
C LYS A 118 -13.64 -0.46 0.61
N ILE A 119 -13.67 0.79 0.12
CA ILE A 119 -12.45 1.47 -0.34
C ILE A 119 -11.47 1.65 0.83
N ASP A 120 -11.95 2.08 2.00
CA ASP A 120 -11.09 2.29 3.17
C ASP A 120 -10.42 1.01 3.63
N GLN A 121 -11.17 -0.10 3.68
CA GLN A 121 -10.61 -1.41 4.01
C GLN A 121 -9.55 -1.85 3.00
N ALA A 122 -9.81 -1.69 1.70
CA ALA A 122 -8.84 -2.04 0.66
C ALA A 122 -7.58 -1.15 0.72
N ILE A 123 -7.72 0.14 1.01
CA ILE A 123 -6.59 1.06 1.21
C ILE A 123 -5.78 0.68 2.45
N ILE A 124 -6.43 0.33 3.56
CA ILE A 124 -5.75 -0.16 4.75
C ILE A 124 -4.97 -1.43 4.43
N GLN A 125 -5.59 -2.40 3.76
CA GLN A 125 -4.93 -3.65 3.38
C GLN A 125 -3.72 -3.42 2.47
N GLN A 126 -3.81 -2.49 1.52
CA GLN A 126 -2.72 -2.15 0.61
C GLN A 126 -1.57 -1.39 1.30
N GLN A 127 -1.89 -0.41 2.15
CA GLN A 127 -0.91 0.54 2.66
C GLN A 127 -0.34 0.18 4.03
N LEU A 128 -1.05 -0.58 4.87
CA LEU A 128 -0.62 -0.95 6.21
C LEU A 128 0.66 -1.81 6.22
N PRO A 129 0.82 -2.85 5.36
CA PRO A 129 2.02 -3.69 5.36
C PRO A 129 3.31 -2.92 5.05
N ILE A 130 3.18 -1.80 4.34
CA ILE A 130 4.30 -1.01 3.82
C ILE A 130 4.40 0.35 4.54
N TYR A 131 3.81 0.51 5.72
CA TYR A 131 3.77 1.77 6.48
C TYR A 131 5.05 1.93 7.34
N PRO A 132 6.02 2.77 6.96
CA PRO A 132 7.35 2.79 7.58
C PRO A 132 7.47 3.71 8.80
N VAL A 133 6.45 4.50 9.11
CA VAL A 133 6.46 5.46 10.23
C VAL A 133 5.86 4.82 11.47
N ASP A 134 6.60 4.83 12.57
CA ASP A 134 6.24 4.20 13.84
C ASP A 134 5.76 5.19 14.92
N THR A 135 5.66 6.47 14.57
CA THR A 135 5.16 7.54 15.45
C THR A 135 3.85 8.14 14.95
N CYS A 136 3.03 8.63 15.89
CA CYS A 136 1.80 9.34 15.58
C CYS A 136 2.13 10.72 14.99
N PRO A 137 1.62 11.10 13.80
CA PRO A 137 1.93 12.40 13.21
C PRO A 137 1.41 13.57 14.06
N VAL A 138 0.40 13.35 14.91
CA VAL A 138 -0.17 14.39 15.76
C VAL A 138 0.67 14.66 17.00
N THR A 139 1.09 13.60 17.70
CA THR A 139 1.72 13.70 19.04
C THR A 139 3.19 13.31 19.09
N ASP A 140 3.75 12.72 18.03
CA ASP A 140 5.07 12.08 17.99
C ASP A 140 5.26 10.86 18.90
N ASN A 141 4.24 10.50 19.70
CA ASN A 141 4.27 9.27 20.50
C ASN A 141 4.36 8.03 19.60
N LYS A 142 5.04 6.99 20.09
CA LYS A 142 5.15 5.73 19.37
C LYS A 142 3.77 5.06 19.25
N LEU A 143 3.47 4.58 18.04
CA LEU A 143 2.25 3.84 17.76
C LEU A 143 2.28 2.51 18.53
N GLY A 144 1.18 2.19 19.22
CA GLY A 144 1.06 0.99 20.06
C GLY A 144 1.22 1.24 21.56
N GLU A 145 1.84 2.35 21.98
CA GLU A 145 2.01 2.66 23.42
C GLU A 145 0.69 3.05 24.10
N MET A 146 -0.30 3.49 23.32
CA MET A 146 -1.65 3.87 23.81
C MET A 146 -2.72 2.83 23.44
N GLY A 147 -2.30 1.58 23.18
CA GLY A 147 -3.13 0.52 22.62
C GLY A 147 -3.06 0.46 21.09
N ASP A 148 -3.99 -0.29 20.49
CA ASP A 148 -4.03 -0.50 19.04
C ASP A 148 -4.16 0.83 18.28
N PRO A 149 -3.25 1.13 17.32
CA PRO A 149 -3.34 2.35 16.54
C PRO A 149 -4.65 2.43 15.75
N VAL A 150 -5.22 3.63 15.72
CA VAL A 150 -6.36 3.95 14.85
C VAL A 150 -5.86 4.12 13.43
N ASN A 151 -6.35 3.27 12.53
CA ASN A 151 -6.14 3.39 11.09
C ASN A 151 -7.25 4.27 10.49
N LEU A 152 -6.91 5.50 10.14
CA LEU A 152 -7.80 6.45 9.47
C LEU A 152 -7.44 6.54 7.99
N VAL A 153 -8.41 6.44 7.09
CA VAL A 153 -8.18 6.76 5.68
C VAL A 153 -8.62 8.21 5.43
N TYR A 154 -7.64 9.12 5.30
CA TYR A 154 -7.90 10.50 4.92
C TYR A 154 -7.83 10.62 3.39
N LYS A 155 -8.98 10.82 2.75
CA LYS A 155 -9.15 10.73 1.29
C LYS A 155 -8.71 9.36 0.78
N ASN A 156 -7.51 9.23 0.22
CA ASN A 156 -6.99 7.97 -0.32
C ASN A 156 -5.68 7.52 0.34
N ARG A 157 -5.43 8.03 1.55
CA ARG A 157 -4.20 7.78 2.28
C ARG A 157 -4.49 7.25 3.66
N LEU A 158 -3.85 6.13 3.99
CA LEU A 158 -3.83 5.62 5.35
C LEU A 158 -2.99 6.55 6.24
N VAL A 159 -3.55 6.96 7.37
CA VAL A 159 -2.88 7.66 8.45
C VAL A 159 -3.07 6.84 9.72
N ARG A 160 -1.97 6.49 10.38
CA ARG A 160 -2.01 5.76 11.66
C ARG A 160 -1.86 6.74 12.81
N LEU A 161 -2.78 6.67 13.78
CA LEU A 161 -2.89 7.59 14.91
C LEU A 161 -2.91 6.80 16.21
N CYS A 162 -2.39 7.36 17.30
CA CYS A 162 -2.35 6.65 18.58
C CYS A 162 -3.71 6.58 19.30
N CYS A 163 -4.66 7.46 18.97
CA CYS A 163 -5.98 7.48 19.61
C CYS A 163 -7.02 8.30 18.82
N ASN A 164 -8.31 8.20 19.24
CA ASN A 164 -9.42 8.96 18.65
C ASN A 164 -9.28 10.49 18.83
N GLY A 165 -8.60 10.96 19.88
CA GLY A 165 -8.32 12.39 20.03
C GLY A 165 -7.45 12.93 18.89
N CYS A 166 -6.48 12.13 18.43
CA CYS A 166 -5.63 12.51 17.30
C CYS A 166 -6.38 12.53 15.97
N VAL A 167 -7.47 11.75 15.82
CA VAL A 167 -8.35 11.83 14.63
C VAL A 167 -8.97 13.22 14.54
N GLN A 168 -9.51 13.72 15.65
CA GLN A 168 -10.15 15.04 15.71
C GLN A 168 -9.16 16.16 15.41
N GLU A 169 -7.93 16.08 15.94
CA GLU A 169 -6.89 17.07 15.64
C GLU A 169 -6.46 17.04 14.17
N LEU A 170 -6.32 15.84 13.58
CA LEU A 170 -6.03 15.69 12.16
C LEU A 170 -7.13 16.33 11.30
N GLU A 171 -8.41 16.10 11.61
CA GLU A 171 -9.53 16.68 10.86
C GLU A 171 -9.58 18.20 10.95
N LYS A 172 -9.17 18.80 12.07
CA LYS A 172 -9.09 20.26 12.23
C LYS A 172 -7.95 20.88 11.42
N LEU A 173 -6.79 20.23 11.38
CA LEU A 173 -5.56 20.77 10.77
C LEU A 173 -4.88 19.76 9.82
N PRO A 174 -5.57 19.27 8.78
CA PRO A 174 -5.07 18.14 7.99
C PRO A 174 -3.77 18.47 7.28
N ALA A 175 -3.63 19.66 6.70
CA ALA A 175 -2.41 20.07 5.98
C ALA A 175 -1.15 19.98 6.86
N ARG A 176 -1.24 20.44 8.12
CA ARG A 176 -0.12 20.41 9.07
C ARG A 176 0.36 18.99 9.34
N TYR A 177 -0.57 18.08 9.65
CA TYR A 177 -0.23 16.72 10.05
C TYR A 177 0.13 15.84 8.85
N LEU A 178 -0.48 16.07 7.70
CA LEU A 178 -0.14 15.37 6.46
C LEU A 178 1.25 15.77 5.94
N GLU A 179 1.62 17.05 6.00
CA GLU A 179 2.98 17.49 5.64
C GLU A 179 4.05 16.88 6.55
N LYS A 180 3.77 16.83 7.86
CA LYS A 180 4.66 16.17 8.83
C LYS A 180 4.79 14.67 8.54
N LEU A 181 3.67 14.01 8.22
CA LEU A 181 3.67 12.61 7.82
C LEU A 181 4.45 12.40 6.52
N ASP A 182 4.30 13.28 5.52
CA ASP A 182 5.05 13.22 4.25
C ASP A 182 6.56 13.26 4.47
N LYS A 183 7.02 14.21 5.28
CA LYS A 183 8.45 14.32 5.62
C LYS A 183 8.98 13.05 6.27
N ALA A 184 8.24 12.48 7.22
CA ALA A 184 8.60 11.23 7.89
C ALA A 184 8.61 10.02 6.93
N MET A 185 7.58 9.91 6.09
CA MET A 185 7.46 8.85 5.07
C MET A 185 8.62 8.89 4.07
N ILE A 186 8.90 10.07 3.51
CA ILE A 186 9.99 10.27 2.56
C ILE A 186 11.33 9.97 3.25
N ALA A 187 11.58 10.50 4.45
CA ALA A 187 12.84 10.27 5.17
C ALA A 187 13.11 8.77 5.42
N LYS A 188 12.09 8.00 5.81
CA LYS A 188 12.22 6.55 6.04
C LYS A 188 12.41 5.74 4.76
N GLN A 189 11.72 6.12 3.67
CA GLN A 189 11.74 5.35 2.42
C GLN A 189 12.92 5.70 1.53
N LYS A 190 13.38 6.95 1.54
CA LYS A 190 14.42 7.44 0.63
C LYS A 190 15.75 6.72 0.80
N THR A 191 16.07 6.25 2.00
CA THR A 191 17.28 5.47 2.29
C THR A 191 17.21 4.05 1.71
N ALA A 192 16.01 3.49 1.61
CA ALA A 192 15.74 2.15 1.06
C ALA A 192 15.30 2.20 -0.43
N TYR A 193 15.26 3.38 -1.04
CA TYR A 193 14.84 3.55 -2.43
C TYR A 193 15.95 3.12 -3.39
N SER A 194 15.82 1.94 -3.96
CA SER A 194 16.83 1.30 -4.82
C SER A 194 16.67 1.57 -6.31
N PHE A 195 15.63 2.31 -6.74
CA PHE A 195 15.41 2.63 -8.15
C PHE A 195 16.22 3.87 -8.55
N ASP A 196 17.03 3.77 -9.60
CA ASP A 196 17.82 4.87 -10.15
C ASP A 196 17.21 5.50 -11.41
N ALA A 197 16.07 4.98 -11.87
CA ALA A 197 15.32 5.47 -13.02
C ALA A 197 13.94 6.01 -12.62
N CYS A 198 13.46 7.02 -13.34
CA CYS A 198 12.12 7.55 -13.19
C CYS A 198 11.09 6.52 -13.70
N VAL A 199 10.16 6.11 -12.85
CA VAL A 199 9.15 5.09 -13.16
C VAL A 199 8.31 5.42 -14.41
N VAL A 200 8.07 6.71 -14.67
CA VAL A 200 7.27 7.16 -15.82
C VAL A 200 8.06 7.14 -17.13
N THR A 201 9.30 7.64 -17.14
CA THR A 201 10.07 7.88 -18.37
C THR A 201 11.19 6.89 -18.61
N GLY A 202 11.60 6.15 -17.59
CA GLY A 202 12.76 5.26 -17.62
C GLY A 202 14.12 5.96 -17.61
N ARG A 203 14.13 7.29 -17.58
CA ARG A 203 15.37 8.06 -17.56
C ARG A 203 15.99 8.02 -16.17
N LYS A 204 17.32 8.02 -16.12
CA LYS A 204 18.09 8.09 -14.89
C LYS A 204 17.65 9.30 -14.03
N LEU A 205 17.33 9.06 -12.77
CA LEU A 205 17.02 10.10 -11.79
C LEU A 205 18.22 11.03 -11.63
N GLY A 206 17.95 12.34 -11.59
CA GLY A 206 19.00 13.37 -11.58
C GLY A 206 19.44 13.85 -12.96
N SER A 207 19.15 13.11 -14.05
CA SER A 207 19.55 13.52 -15.41
C SER A 207 18.85 14.79 -15.91
N MET A 208 17.73 15.17 -15.29
CA MET A 208 16.94 16.37 -15.61
C MET A 208 16.97 17.40 -14.48
N GLY A 209 17.94 17.31 -13.56
CA GLY A 209 18.04 18.18 -12.38
C GLY A 209 17.48 17.52 -11.11
N GLN A 210 16.96 18.34 -10.19
CA GLN A 210 16.49 17.85 -8.90
C GLN A 210 15.30 16.89 -9.06
N THR A 211 15.38 15.73 -8.40
CA THR A 211 14.29 14.75 -8.38
C THR A 211 13.12 15.24 -7.55
N ILE A 212 11.91 14.90 -7.96
CA ILE A 212 10.69 15.09 -7.17
C ILE A 212 10.39 13.81 -6.40
N ASP A 213 10.27 13.92 -5.08
CA ASP A 213 9.82 12.85 -4.21
C ASP A 213 8.29 12.97 -4.09
N PHE A 214 7.54 11.99 -4.58
CA PHE A 214 6.08 11.98 -4.60
C PHE A 214 5.55 10.74 -3.87
N LEU A 215 4.45 10.87 -3.13
CA LEU A 215 3.82 9.77 -2.40
C LEU A 215 2.50 9.41 -3.06
N VAL A 216 2.34 8.16 -3.46
CA VAL A 216 1.05 7.58 -3.83
C VAL A 216 0.55 6.77 -2.65
N GLY A 217 -0.47 7.29 -1.96
CA GLY A 217 -0.84 6.78 -0.64
C GLY A 217 0.31 7.02 0.35
N ASN A 218 1.00 5.95 0.74
CA ASN A 218 2.18 6.00 1.61
C ASN A 218 3.47 5.45 0.96
N GLN A 219 3.45 5.12 -0.33
CA GLN A 219 4.63 4.60 -1.01
C GLN A 219 5.35 5.70 -1.80
N LEU A 220 6.66 5.83 -1.59
CA LEU A 220 7.51 6.81 -2.26
C LEU A 220 7.80 6.39 -3.71
N VAL A 221 7.60 7.32 -4.63
CA VAL A 221 8.10 7.27 -5.99
C VAL A 221 8.92 8.53 -6.27
N ARG A 222 10.10 8.36 -6.88
CA ARG A 222 10.99 9.47 -7.25
C ARG A 222 10.90 9.71 -8.76
N LEU A 223 10.73 10.97 -9.14
CA LEU A 223 10.38 11.38 -10.49
C LEU A 223 11.31 12.48 -11.01
N CYS A 224 11.40 12.61 -12.33
CA CYS A 224 12.26 13.63 -12.94
C CYS A 224 11.60 15.02 -13.08
N CYS A 225 10.27 15.11 -13.10
CA CYS A 225 9.57 16.40 -13.28
C CYS A 225 8.08 16.35 -12.89
N ASN A 226 7.45 17.52 -12.78
CA ASN A 226 6.02 17.67 -12.46
C ASN A 226 5.09 17.01 -13.50
N ALA A 227 5.51 16.93 -14.77
CA ALA A 227 4.75 16.21 -15.79
C ALA A 227 4.64 14.72 -15.46
N CYS A 228 5.68 14.11 -14.89
CA CYS A 228 5.61 12.73 -14.41
C CYS A 228 4.67 12.57 -13.21
N VAL A 229 4.59 13.58 -12.33
CA VAL A 229 3.59 13.58 -11.23
C VAL A 229 2.18 13.55 -11.83
N ALA A 230 1.89 14.42 -12.81
CA ALA A 230 0.60 14.45 -13.49
C ALA A 230 0.29 13.12 -14.20
N THR A 231 1.28 12.48 -14.80
CA THR A 231 1.12 11.16 -15.43
C THR A 231 0.78 10.07 -14.40
N ILE A 232 1.44 10.06 -13.24
CA ILE A 232 1.09 9.13 -12.16
C ILE A 232 -0.30 9.44 -11.61
N GLN A 233 -0.65 10.71 -11.44
CA GLN A 233 -1.99 11.10 -11.00
C GLN A 233 -3.07 10.62 -11.97
N LYS A 234 -2.80 10.46 -13.27
CA LYS A 234 -3.75 9.91 -14.24
C LYS A 234 -3.94 8.41 -14.13
N ASP A 235 -2.92 7.65 -13.74
CA ASP A 235 -3.01 6.19 -13.61
C ASP A 235 -2.03 5.67 -12.53
N PRO A 236 -2.33 5.92 -11.24
CA PRO A 236 -1.41 5.62 -10.16
C PRO A 236 -1.19 4.11 -10.05
N ALA A 237 -2.23 3.30 -10.15
CA ALA A 237 -2.16 1.85 -10.04
C ALA A 237 -1.18 1.24 -11.05
N LYS A 238 -1.22 1.69 -12.31
CA LYS A 238 -0.29 1.24 -13.36
C LYS A 238 1.16 1.49 -13.00
N TYR A 239 1.51 2.71 -12.57
CA TYR A 239 2.90 3.06 -12.28
C TYR A 239 3.39 2.48 -10.95
N MET A 240 2.50 2.38 -9.96
CA MET A 240 2.85 1.75 -8.68
C MET A 240 3.11 0.24 -8.82
N ALA A 241 2.48 -0.43 -9.79
CA ALA A 241 2.78 -1.83 -10.10
C ALA A 241 4.18 -2.05 -10.70
N LEU A 242 4.83 -1.01 -11.21
CA LEU A 242 6.19 -1.09 -11.77
C LEU A 242 7.29 -1.00 -10.70
N ILE A 243 6.93 -0.65 -9.47
CA ILE A 243 7.88 -0.56 -8.36
C ILE A 243 7.48 -1.51 -7.24
N ALA A 244 8.45 -2.31 -6.80
CA ALA A 244 8.30 -3.04 -5.55
C ALA A 244 8.07 -2.05 -4.40
N PRO A 245 7.30 -2.43 -3.37
CA PRO A 245 7.24 -1.68 -2.13
C PRO A 245 8.64 -1.33 -1.61
N VAL A 246 8.83 -0.08 -1.19
CA VAL A 246 10.14 0.38 -0.74
C VAL A 246 10.53 -0.40 0.53
N GLY A 247 11.61 -1.17 0.45
CA GLY A 247 12.09 -2.02 1.54
C GLY A 247 12.08 -3.52 1.24
N GLU A 248 11.43 -3.96 0.16
CA GLU A 248 11.60 -5.32 -0.35
C GLU A 248 12.81 -5.41 -1.29
N LYS A 249 13.76 -6.29 -0.98
CA LYS A 249 14.90 -6.59 -1.84
C LYS A 249 14.40 -7.42 -3.03
N THR A 250 13.94 -6.77 -4.08
CA THR A 250 13.84 -7.44 -5.38
C THR A 250 15.22 -7.41 -6.03
N GLU A 251 15.77 -8.60 -6.30
CA GLU A 251 16.92 -8.78 -7.18
C GLU A 251 16.60 -8.02 -8.46
N SER A 252 17.44 -7.03 -8.80
CA SER A 252 17.20 -5.98 -9.79
C SER A 252 16.48 -6.52 -11.03
N MET A 253 15.14 -6.45 -11.04
CA MET A 253 14.40 -6.73 -12.25
C MET A 253 14.78 -5.61 -13.22
N PRO A 254 15.34 -5.93 -14.40
CA PRO A 254 15.67 -4.90 -15.36
C PRO A 254 14.40 -4.13 -15.66
N TYR A 255 14.39 -2.85 -15.31
CA TYR A 255 13.39 -1.92 -15.78
C TYR A 255 13.31 -2.08 -17.30
N THR A 256 12.19 -2.61 -17.78
CA THR A 256 11.90 -2.65 -19.21
C THR A 256 11.19 -1.34 -19.50
N PRO A 257 11.85 -0.38 -20.19
CA PRO A 257 11.16 0.83 -20.60
C PRO A 257 9.94 0.41 -21.38
N HIS A 258 8.76 0.90 -20.97
CA HIS A 258 7.56 0.73 -21.77
C HIS A 258 7.90 1.06 -23.22
N GLN A 259 7.72 0.08 -24.11
CA GLN A 259 7.82 0.28 -25.55
C GLN A 259 6.99 1.52 -25.88
N LYS A 260 7.63 2.44 -26.60
CA LYS A 260 7.07 3.71 -27.05
C LYS A 260 5.64 3.48 -27.54
N MET A 261 4.63 3.88 -26.75
CA MET A 261 3.31 4.12 -27.31
C MET A 261 3.50 5.34 -28.20
N GLY A 262 3.48 5.10 -29.50
CA GLY A 262 3.71 6.12 -30.52
C GLY A 262 2.77 7.28 -30.29
N HIS A 263 3.35 8.46 -30.08
CA HIS A 263 2.63 9.68 -30.36
C HIS A 263 2.58 9.78 -31.88
N ASP A 264 1.43 9.45 -32.46
CA ASP A 264 1.14 9.73 -33.86
C ASP A 264 1.37 11.23 -34.09
N ALA A 265 2.42 11.51 -34.84
CA ALA A 265 2.67 12.83 -35.38
C ALA A 265 1.53 13.12 -36.35
N HIS A 266 0.58 13.97 -35.94
CA HIS A 266 -0.38 14.55 -36.86
C HIS A 266 0.39 15.29 -37.96
N SER A 267 0.33 14.72 -39.15
CA SER A 267 0.80 15.28 -40.41
C SER A 267 0.15 16.65 -40.62
N THR A 268 0.94 17.71 -40.52
CA THR A 268 0.56 19.03 -41.01
C THR A 268 0.69 19.01 -42.53
N HIS A 269 -0.43 18.84 -43.23
CA HIS A 269 -0.54 19.23 -44.63
C HIS A 269 -0.46 20.77 -44.69
N HIS A 270 0.65 21.28 -45.21
CA HIS A 270 0.72 22.62 -45.76
C HIS A 270 0.22 22.61 -47.22
N HIS A 271 -0.40 23.73 -47.57
CA HIS A 271 -1.15 24.07 -48.77
C HIS A 271 -0.52 23.70 -50.11
#